data_AF-A0A2R6DVH3-F1
#
_entry.id   AF-A0A2R6DVH3-F1
#
_cell.length_a   1.000
_cell.length_b   1.000
_cell.length_c   1.000
_cell.angle_alpha   90.00
_cell.angle_beta   90.00
_cell.angle_gamma   90.00
#
_symmetry.space_group_name_H-M   'P 1'
#
loop_
_entity.id
_entity.type
_entity.pdbx_description
1 polymer ?
#
loop_
_entity_poly.entity_id
_entity_poly.type
_entity_poly.pdbx_seq_one_letter_code
_entity_poly.pdbx_strand_id
1 'polypeptide(L)'
;MDDVESEDVPRVLVEELLAREEGTRALLDDLERLTLEGDHGTVRERIRDLAEHNQDVFYAVALSLTGSKQFYGDVEAQLGVEAADVLRDIGETYPALAEPFGVVRTEQTRDRHNPVTELDARTTYVAEEEVPAIRYTPRSGEVDLFTGKGSPEEVLQFASYLVQATTDSLDSAMEHEYSVNTEELSALIDRQEELEGELDRLRDQIDELRRTPVDGD
;
A
#
# COMPACT_ATOMS: atom_id res chain seq x y z
N MET A 1 30.31 9.72 9.77
CA MET A 1 28.92 9.77 10.25
C MET A 1 28.63 8.31 10.56
N ASP A 2 28.46 8.00 11.84
CA ASP A 2 28.74 6.70 12.44
C ASP A 2 28.06 5.53 11.72
N ASP A 3 28.86 4.51 11.44
CA ASP A 3 28.41 3.14 11.18
C ASP A 3 27.75 2.63 12.47
N VAL A 4 26.45 2.87 12.61
CA VAL A 4 25.62 2.14 13.58
C VAL A 4 25.69 0.69 13.13
N GLU A 5 26.46 -0.13 13.85
CA GLU A 5 26.49 -1.58 13.64
C GLU A 5 25.03 -2.05 13.61
N SER A 6 24.63 -2.77 12.57
CA SER A 6 23.23 -3.18 12.34
C SER A 6 22.62 -3.95 13.52
N GLU A 7 23.46 -4.41 14.46
CA GLU A 7 23.08 -5.02 15.73
C GLU A 7 22.46 -4.03 16.72
N ASP A 8 22.80 -2.73 16.68
CA ASP A 8 22.32 -1.72 17.65
C ASP A 8 20.99 -1.05 17.25
N VAL A 9 20.55 -1.23 16.00
CA VAL A 9 19.32 -0.59 15.47
C VAL A 9 18.06 -1.02 16.26
N PRO A 10 17.81 -2.31 16.56
CA PRO A 10 16.66 -2.70 17.36
C PRO A 10 16.66 -2.08 18.75
N ARG A 11 17.83 -1.95 19.39
CA ARG A 11 17.97 -1.34 20.71
C ARG A 11 17.55 0.13 20.71
N VAL A 12 18.14 0.95 19.83
CA VAL A 12 17.91 2.41 19.80
C VAL A 12 16.43 2.73 19.57
N LEU A 13 15.79 2.03 18.62
CA LEU A 13 14.37 2.21 18.31
C LEU A 13 13.48 1.95 19.53
N VAL A 14 13.75 0.86 20.24
CA VAL A 14 12.92 0.40 21.36
C VAL A 14 13.17 1.24 22.60
N GLU A 15 14.41 1.66 22.88
CA GLU A 15 14.71 2.57 24.00
C GLU A 15 13.97 3.91 23.86
N GLU A 16 13.93 4.49 22.66
CA GLU A 16 13.18 5.74 22.41
C GLU A 16 11.67 5.57 22.58
N LEU A 17 11.12 4.42 22.18
CA LEU A 17 9.72 4.06 22.41
C LEU A 17 9.42 3.92 23.90
N LEU A 18 10.25 3.18 24.65
CA LEU A 18 10.07 2.95 26.09
C LEU A 18 10.18 4.26 26.88
N ALA A 19 11.08 5.16 26.48
CA ALA A 19 11.21 6.48 27.10
C ALA A 19 9.95 7.35 26.94
N ARG A 20 9.09 7.05 25.96
CA ARG A 20 7.85 7.79 25.64
C ARG A 20 6.61 6.90 25.68
N GLU A 21 6.67 5.76 26.35
CA GLU A 21 5.67 4.70 26.28
C GLU A 21 4.23 5.20 26.51
N GLU A 22 4.02 6.02 27.54
CA GLU A 22 2.71 6.59 27.87
C GLU A 22 2.15 7.48 26.74
N GLY A 23 3.00 8.33 26.16
CA GLY A 23 2.62 9.20 25.05
C GLY A 23 2.36 8.42 23.77
N THR A 24 3.19 7.41 23.50
CA THR A 24 3.00 6.50 22.36
C THR A 24 1.69 5.72 22.49
N ARG A 25 1.40 5.14 23.66
CA ARG A 25 0.12 4.44 23.88
C ARG A 25 -1.08 5.37 23.72
N ALA A 26 -1.02 6.57 24.28
CA ALA A 26 -2.10 7.54 24.12
C ALA A 26 -2.35 7.91 22.64
N LEU A 27 -1.28 8.03 21.84
CA LEU A 27 -1.40 8.22 20.39
C LEU A 27 -2.04 7.00 19.72
N LEU A 28 -1.59 5.77 20.04
CA LEU A 28 -2.13 4.55 19.46
C LEU A 28 -3.61 4.34 19.81
N ASP A 29 -4.02 4.62 21.04
CA ASP A 29 -5.43 4.61 21.45
C ASP A 29 -6.28 5.57 20.61
N ASP A 30 -5.75 6.78 20.36
CA ASP A 30 -6.40 7.77 19.52
C ASP A 30 -6.50 7.33 18.05
N LEU A 31 -5.44 6.72 17.51
CA LEU A 31 -5.42 6.21 16.14
C LEU A 31 -6.36 5.01 15.96
N GLU A 32 -6.40 4.10 16.93
CA GLU A 32 -7.31 2.94 16.93
C GLU A 32 -8.76 3.42 16.95
N ARG A 33 -9.07 4.40 17.81
CA ARG A 33 -10.40 5.04 17.85
C ARG A 33 -10.79 5.64 16.50
N LEU A 34 -9.91 6.44 15.88
CA LEU A 34 -10.17 7.04 14.56
C LEU A 34 -10.35 5.97 13.47
N THR A 35 -9.59 4.87 13.54
CA THR A 35 -9.73 3.73 12.62
C THR A 35 -11.10 3.08 12.75
N LEU A 36 -11.58 2.86 13.97
CA LEU A 36 -12.92 2.32 14.23
C LEU A 36 -14.05 3.28 13.83
N GLU A 37 -13.80 4.58 13.85
CA GLU A 37 -14.72 5.63 13.36
C GLU A 37 -14.72 5.76 11.82
N GLY A 38 -13.78 5.08 11.13
CA GLY A 38 -13.64 5.11 9.67
C GLY A 38 -12.83 6.30 9.14
N ASP A 39 -12.15 7.04 10.00
CA ASP A 39 -11.36 8.22 9.61
C ASP A 39 -9.92 7.83 9.20
N HIS A 40 -9.82 6.96 8.18
CA HIS A 40 -8.55 6.39 7.73
C HIS A 40 -7.59 7.44 7.15
N GLY A 41 -8.12 8.54 6.60
CA GLY A 41 -7.33 9.67 6.11
C GLY A 41 -6.58 10.36 7.24
N THR A 42 -7.29 10.75 8.30
CA THR A 42 -6.67 11.40 9.47
C THR A 42 -5.70 10.45 10.20
N VAL A 43 -6.05 9.16 10.31
CA VAL A 43 -5.13 8.14 10.87
C VAL A 43 -3.81 8.15 10.10
N ARG A 44 -3.86 8.16 8.76
CA ARG A 44 -2.67 8.15 7.93
C ARG A 44 -1.83 9.41 8.07
N GLU A 45 -2.46 10.58 8.10
CA GLU A 45 -1.76 11.85 8.29
C GLU A 45 -1.03 11.88 9.64
N ARG A 46 -1.68 11.45 10.72
CA ARG A 46 -1.04 11.39 12.04
C ARG A 46 0.11 10.38 12.11
N ILE A 47 0.01 9.25 11.41
CA ILE A 47 1.11 8.28 11.33
C ILE A 47 2.28 8.86 10.52
N ARG A 48 2.02 9.64 9.46
CA ARG A 48 3.07 10.37 8.74
C ARG A 48 3.75 11.41 9.62
N ASP A 49 2.97 12.17 10.39
CA ASP A 49 3.52 13.14 11.33
C ASP A 49 4.42 12.45 12.36
N LEU A 50 4.02 11.27 12.87
CA LEU A 50 4.85 10.46 13.75
C LEU A 50 6.14 10.01 13.05
N ALA A 51 6.05 9.53 11.81
CA ALA A 51 7.20 9.08 11.03
C ALA A 51 8.20 10.21 10.73
N GLU A 52 7.70 11.42 10.49
CA GLU A 52 8.53 12.60 10.20
C GLU A 52 9.21 13.16 11.45
N HIS A 53 8.51 13.21 12.59
CA HIS A 53 8.99 13.91 13.78
C HIS A 53 9.58 12.98 14.86
N ASN A 54 9.21 11.69 14.86
CA ASN A 54 9.64 10.69 15.83
C ASN A 54 9.90 9.34 15.14
N GLN A 55 10.79 9.36 14.15
CA GLN A 55 11.09 8.23 13.27
C GLN A 55 11.39 6.92 14.03
N ASP A 56 12.15 6.99 15.12
CA ASP A 56 12.54 5.80 15.89
C ASP A 56 11.32 5.11 16.54
N VAL A 57 10.43 5.91 17.15
CA VAL A 57 9.18 5.44 17.73
C VAL A 57 8.28 4.85 16.64
N PHE A 58 8.18 5.54 15.49
CA PHE A 58 7.42 5.04 14.35
C PHE A 58 7.88 3.65 13.90
N TYR A 59 9.19 3.44 13.71
CA TYR A 59 9.72 2.14 13.28
C TYR A 59 9.57 1.07 14.36
N ALA A 60 9.75 1.40 15.65
CA ALA A 60 9.52 0.47 16.74
C ALA A 60 8.05 -0.02 16.77
N VAL A 61 7.08 0.89 16.63
CA VAL A 61 5.66 0.53 16.52
C VAL A 61 5.39 -0.28 15.25
N ALA A 62 5.85 0.19 14.09
CA ALA A 62 5.61 -0.47 12.81
C ALA A 62 6.16 -1.92 12.80
N LEU A 63 7.33 -2.15 13.40
CA LEU A 63 7.93 -3.48 13.54
C LEU A 63 7.16 -4.35 14.52
N SER A 64 6.70 -3.78 15.64
CA SER A 64 5.85 -4.48 16.61
C SER A 64 4.55 -4.98 15.96
N LEU A 65 3.90 -4.12 15.18
CA LEU A 65 2.66 -4.45 14.46
C LEU A 65 2.85 -5.55 13.40
N THR A 66 4.08 -5.84 12.95
CA THR A 66 4.31 -6.97 12.04
C THR A 66 4.21 -8.34 12.71
N GLY A 67 4.31 -8.40 14.04
CA GLY A 67 4.36 -9.67 14.78
C GLY A 67 5.62 -10.52 14.49
N SER A 68 6.71 -9.91 13.99
CA SER A 68 7.93 -10.63 13.64
C SER A 68 8.60 -11.29 14.86
N LYS A 69 8.61 -12.62 14.89
CA LYS A 69 9.30 -13.40 15.94
C LYS A 69 10.80 -13.11 16.01
N GLN A 70 11.41 -12.85 14.85
CA GLN A 70 12.83 -12.52 14.79
C GLN A 70 13.08 -11.17 15.50
N PHE A 71 12.30 -10.15 15.19
CA PHE A 71 12.41 -8.84 15.82
C PHE A 71 12.26 -8.92 17.35
N TYR A 72 11.24 -9.64 17.83
CA TYR A 72 11.06 -9.81 19.28
C TYR A 72 12.23 -10.58 19.93
N GLY A 73 12.78 -11.58 19.24
CA GLY A 73 13.95 -12.31 19.73
C GLY A 73 15.19 -11.43 19.81
N ASP A 74 15.40 -10.55 18.83
CA ASP A 74 16.51 -9.61 18.81
C ASP A 74 16.38 -8.59 19.96
N VAL A 75 15.18 -8.05 20.20
CA VAL A 75 14.91 -7.15 21.33
C VAL A 75 15.11 -7.87 22.67
N GLU A 76 14.60 -9.09 22.81
CA GLU A 76 14.75 -9.87 24.04
C GLU A 76 16.23 -10.15 24.38
N ALA A 77 17.05 -10.42 23.37
CA ALA A 77 18.49 -10.63 23.54
C ALA A 77 19.25 -9.36 23.94
N GLN A 78 18.80 -8.19 23.48
CA GLN A 78 19.50 -6.91 23.68
C GLN A 78 19.01 -6.12 24.90
N LEU A 79 17.71 -6.12 25.15
CA LEU A 79 17.01 -5.28 26.13
C LEU A 79 16.24 -6.07 27.19
N GLY A 80 16.14 -7.40 27.03
CA GLY A 80 15.46 -8.28 27.96
C GLY A 80 13.99 -8.53 27.61
N VAL A 81 13.42 -9.52 28.30
CA VAL A 81 12.06 -10.03 28.04
C VAL A 81 10.99 -8.95 28.24
N GLU A 82 11.15 -8.11 29.25
CA GLU A 82 10.18 -7.06 29.58
C GLU A 82 10.01 -6.04 28.44
N ALA A 83 11.11 -5.65 27.78
CA ALA A 83 11.06 -4.76 26.62
C ALA A 83 10.35 -5.43 25.43
N ALA A 84 10.64 -6.71 25.18
CA ALA A 84 9.98 -7.48 24.13
C ALA A 84 8.47 -7.67 24.41
N ASP A 85 8.08 -7.84 25.67
CA ASP A 85 6.68 -7.96 26.09
C ASP A 85 5.88 -6.68 25.82
N VAL A 86 6.46 -5.50 26.03
CA VAL A 86 5.81 -4.22 25.67
C VAL A 86 5.52 -4.15 24.17
N LEU A 87 6.46 -4.58 23.32
CA LEU A 87 6.27 -4.56 21.87
C LEU A 87 5.22 -5.59 21.42
N ARG A 88 5.19 -6.78 22.04
CA ARG A 88 4.15 -7.78 21.79
C ARG A 88 2.77 -7.24 22.18
N ASP A 89 2.67 -6.60 23.34
CA ASP A 89 1.46 -5.96 23.84
C ASP A 89 0.92 -4.90 22.86
N ILE A 90 1.80 -4.08 22.26
CA ILE A 90 1.41 -3.13 21.19
C ILE A 90 0.82 -3.88 19.98
N GLY A 91 1.52 -4.92 19.51
CA GLY A 91 1.06 -5.72 18.37
C GLY A 91 -0.28 -6.43 18.60
N GLU A 92 -0.52 -6.88 19.84
CA GLU A 92 -1.75 -7.56 20.25
C GLU A 92 -2.91 -6.59 20.51
N THR A 93 -2.61 -5.39 21.02
CA THR A 93 -3.62 -4.39 21.41
C THR A 93 -4.13 -3.58 20.22
N TYR A 94 -3.28 -3.26 19.24
CA TYR A 94 -3.61 -2.37 18.13
C TYR A 94 -3.51 -3.03 16.74
N PRO A 95 -4.11 -4.21 16.52
CA PRO A 95 -3.94 -4.94 15.26
C PRO A 95 -4.51 -4.18 14.05
N ALA A 96 -5.52 -3.33 14.24
CA ALA A 96 -6.11 -2.54 13.15
C ALA A 96 -5.15 -1.48 12.59
N LEU A 97 -4.12 -1.10 13.34
CA LEU A 97 -3.12 -0.13 12.91
C LEU A 97 -2.00 -0.75 12.05
N ALA A 98 -1.95 -2.09 11.93
CA ALA A 98 -0.88 -2.76 11.19
C ALA A 98 -0.83 -2.35 9.71
N GLU A 99 -1.97 -2.29 9.04
CA GLU A 99 -2.03 -1.86 7.64
C GLU A 99 -1.63 -0.38 7.45
N PRO A 100 -2.23 0.62 8.14
CA PRO A 100 -1.86 2.01 7.91
C PRO A 100 -0.40 2.31 8.26
N PHE A 101 0.18 1.69 9.30
CA PHE A 101 1.62 1.78 9.55
C PHE A 101 2.45 1.12 8.46
N GLY A 102 2.02 -0.03 7.93
CA GLY A 102 2.67 -0.71 6.80
C GLY A 102 2.71 0.15 5.54
N VAL A 103 1.62 0.87 5.25
CA VAL A 103 1.55 1.82 4.13
C VAL A 103 2.54 2.97 4.36
N VAL A 104 2.45 3.69 5.48
CA VAL A 104 3.35 4.83 5.75
C VAL A 104 4.82 4.40 5.75
N ARG A 105 5.14 3.20 6.26
CA ARG A 105 6.50 2.65 6.20
C ARG A 105 6.97 2.47 4.75
N THR A 106 6.07 2.03 3.86
CA THR A 106 6.37 1.93 2.43
C THR A 106 6.60 3.31 1.82
N GLU A 107 5.84 4.33 2.23
CA GLU A 107 6.06 5.71 1.78
C GLU A 107 7.44 6.22 2.18
N GLN A 108 7.84 6.02 3.44
CA GLN A 108 9.14 6.48 3.96
C GLN A 108 10.33 5.74 3.33
N THR A 109 10.19 4.44 3.08
CA THR A 109 11.30 3.60 2.60
C THR A 109 11.46 3.61 1.08
N ARG A 110 10.38 3.87 0.33
CA ARG A 110 10.37 3.80 -1.14
C ARG A 110 10.08 5.13 -1.82
N ASP A 111 9.91 6.20 -1.06
CA ASP A 111 9.49 7.53 -1.55
C ASP A 111 8.22 7.46 -2.41
N ARG A 112 7.28 6.58 -2.01
CA ARG A 112 6.02 6.33 -2.70
C ARG A 112 4.88 6.94 -1.90
N HIS A 113 4.34 8.07 -2.32
CA HIS A 113 3.21 8.67 -1.63
C HIS A 113 1.88 8.03 -2.07
N ASN A 114 1.05 7.59 -1.11
CA ASN A 114 -0.24 6.92 -1.35
C ASN A 114 -0.15 5.79 -2.40
N PRO A 115 0.67 4.75 -2.18
CA PRO A 115 0.77 3.65 -3.13
C PRO A 115 -0.61 2.98 -3.30
N VAL A 116 -1.04 2.78 -4.54
CA VAL A 116 -2.26 2.02 -4.82
C VAL A 116 -2.03 0.57 -4.41
N THR A 117 -2.84 0.08 -3.49
CA THR A 117 -2.79 -1.31 -3.00
C THR A 117 -3.99 -2.12 -3.47
N GLU A 118 -5.10 -1.46 -3.79
CA GLU A 118 -6.34 -2.11 -4.23
C GLU A 118 -7.13 -1.22 -5.20
N LEU A 119 -8.01 -1.82 -5.99
CA LEU A 119 -8.95 -1.14 -6.88
C LEU A 119 -10.35 -1.75 -6.68
N ASP A 120 -11.32 -0.99 -6.13
CA ASP A 120 -12.73 -1.39 -6.19
C ASP A 120 -13.31 -0.95 -7.53
N ALA A 121 -13.93 -1.87 -8.28
CA ALA A 121 -14.55 -1.56 -9.57
C ALA A 121 -15.94 -2.18 -9.68
N ARG A 122 -16.91 -1.40 -10.15
CA ARG A 122 -18.30 -1.82 -10.34
C ARG A 122 -18.80 -1.40 -11.71
N THR A 123 -19.52 -2.29 -12.38
CA THR A 123 -20.15 -2.01 -13.66
C THR A 123 -21.59 -1.53 -13.47
N THR A 124 -22.00 -0.60 -14.33
CA THR A 124 -23.36 -0.08 -14.44
C THR A 124 -23.66 0.19 -15.92
N TYR A 125 -24.83 0.73 -16.23
CA TYR A 125 -25.25 1.06 -17.59
C TYR A 125 -25.82 2.48 -17.63
N VAL A 126 -25.39 3.29 -18.60
CA VAL A 126 -25.87 4.66 -18.81
C VAL A 126 -26.87 4.61 -19.95
N ALA A 127 -28.16 4.58 -19.61
CA ALA A 127 -29.22 4.35 -20.57
C ALA A 127 -29.33 5.47 -21.62
N GLU A 128 -29.03 6.73 -21.27
CA GLU A 128 -29.11 7.85 -22.22
C GLU A 128 -28.07 7.78 -23.35
N GLU A 129 -26.93 7.13 -23.09
CA GLU A 129 -25.81 6.99 -24.02
C GLU A 129 -25.73 5.57 -24.60
N GLU A 130 -26.57 4.66 -24.11
CA GLU A 130 -26.59 3.24 -24.44
C GLU A 130 -25.25 2.50 -24.22
N VAL A 131 -24.40 3.03 -23.34
CA VAL A 131 -23.08 2.46 -23.02
C VAL A 131 -23.00 1.88 -21.61
N PRO A 132 -22.26 0.79 -21.40
CA PRO A 132 -21.81 0.40 -20.08
C PRO A 132 -20.98 1.52 -19.44
N ALA A 133 -20.98 1.61 -18.12
CA ALA A 133 -20.07 2.46 -17.39
C ALA A 133 -19.40 1.68 -16.25
N ILE A 134 -18.15 2.03 -16.00
CA ILE A 134 -17.32 1.45 -14.95
C ILE A 134 -17.08 2.54 -13.92
N ARG A 135 -17.52 2.31 -12.69
CA ARG A 135 -17.12 3.12 -11.54
C ARG A 135 -15.93 2.44 -10.87
N TYR A 136 -14.85 3.17 -10.65
CA TYR A 136 -13.63 2.62 -10.05
C TYR A 136 -13.09 3.55 -8.96
N THR A 137 -12.57 2.97 -7.89
CA THR A 137 -12.01 3.67 -6.74
C THR A 137 -10.68 3.00 -6.37
N PRO A 138 -9.54 3.55 -6.82
CA PRO A 138 -8.24 3.12 -6.36
C PRO A 138 -8.11 3.46 -4.87
N ARG A 139 -7.59 2.49 -4.11
CA ARG A 139 -7.41 2.59 -2.68
C ARG A 139 -5.95 2.37 -2.32
N SER A 140 -5.52 3.06 -1.28
CA SER A 140 -4.26 2.80 -0.60
C SER A 140 -4.61 2.38 0.81
N GLY A 141 -4.45 1.10 1.15
CA GLY A 141 -5.13 0.48 2.30
C GLY A 141 -6.61 0.87 2.36
N GLU A 142 -7.09 1.22 3.55
CA GLU A 142 -8.47 1.72 3.75
C GLU A 142 -8.75 3.17 3.28
N VAL A 143 -7.80 3.84 2.61
CA VAL A 143 -8.00 5.21 2.10
C VAL A 143 -8.38 5.21 0.63
N ASP A 144 -9.58 5.70 0.33
CA ASP A 144 -10.02 6.03 -1.02
C ASP A 144 -9.21 7.20 -1.58
N LEU A 145 -8.51 7.00 -2.70
CA LEU A 145 -7.68 8.04 -3.30
C LEU A 145 -8.51 8.99 -4.17
N PHE A 146 -9.37 8.41 -5.02
CA PHE A 146 -10.37 9.14 -5.79
C PHE A 146 -11.42 8.15 -6.31
N THR A 147 -12.56 8.68 -6.77
CA THR A 147 -13.56 7.90 -7.50
C THR A 147 -13.66 8.40 -8.94
N GLY A 148 -13.44 7.49 -9.88
CA GLY A 148 -13.68 7.71 -11.30
C GLY A 148 -14.96 7.02 -11.79
N LYS A 149 -15.50 7.52 -12.90
CA LYS A 149 -16.51 6.84 -13.70
C LYS A 149 -16.20 7.12 -15.17
N GLY A 150 -16.15 6.07 -15.98
CA GLY A 150 -15.93 6.18 -17.42
C GLY A 150 -16.58 5.03 -18.18
N SER A 151 -16.72 5.19 -19.49
CA SER A 151 -17.07 4.07 -20.36
C SER A 151 -15.93 3.06 -20.44
N PRO A 152 -16.18 1.81 -20.88
CA PRO A 152 -15.11 0.84 -21.12
C PRO A 152 -14.00 1.36 -22.04
N GLU A 153 -14.35 2.16 -23.06
CA GLU A 153 -13.38 2.78 -23.97
C GLU A 153 -12.44 3.74 -23.22
N GLU A 154 -12.99 4.65 -22.41
CA GLU A 154 -12.21 5.64 -21.66
C GLU A 154 -11.30 4.97 -20.62
N VAL A 155 -11.79 3.91 -19.95
CA VAL A 155 -10.99 3.16 -18.97
C VAL A 155 -9.83 2.42 -19.65
N LEU A 156 -10.06 1.81 -20.81
CA LEU A 156 -8.99 1.15 -21.58
C LEU A 156 -7.98 2.16 -22.12
N GLN A 157 -8.43 3.33 -22.58
CA GLN A 157 -7.55 4.43 -22.97
C GLN A 157 -6.64 4.82 -21.80
N PHE A 158 -7.20 5.02 -20.60
CA PHE A 158 -6.42 5.35 -19.41
C PHE A 158 -5.41 4.24 -19.05
N ALA A 159 -5.82 2.97 -19.08
CA ALA A 159 -4.91 1.85 -18.86
C ALA A 159 -3.76 1.83 -19.88
N SER A 160 -4.04 2.14 -21.16
CA SER A 160 -3.01 2.19 -22.20
C SER A 160 -1.93 3.24 -21.93
N TYR A 161 -2.29 4.40 -21.37
CA TYR A 161 -1.32 5.43 -21.00
C TYR A 161 -0.41 4.98 -19.85
N LEU A 162 -0.95 4.23 -18.88
CA LEU A 162 -0.15 3.70 -17.77
C LEU A 162 0.83 2.60 -18.24
N VAL A 163 0.39 1.73 -19.15
CA VAL A 163 1.26 0.71 -19.76
C VAL A 163 2.38 1.37 -20.55
N GLN A 164 2.07 2.38 -21.37
CA GLN A 164 3.07 3.15 -22.11
C GLN A 164 4.09 3.80 -21.18
N ALA A 165 3.63 4.50 -20.14
CA ALA A 165 4.53 5.13 -19.16
C ALA A 165 5.41 4.10 -18.42
N THR A 166 4.90 2.88 -18.20
CA THR A 166 5.69 1.79 -17.61
C THR A 166 6.81 1.36 -18.54
N THR A 167 6.52 1.19 -19.84
CA THR A 167 7.53 0.89 -20.86
C THR A 167 8.57 2.01 -20.95
N ASP A 168 8.14 3.27 -21.03
CA ASP A 168 9.03 4.43 -21.11
C ASP A 168 9.96 4.51 -19.87
N SER A 169 9.45 4.17 -18.69
CA SER A 169 10.25 4.13 -17.47
C SER A 169 11.34 3.04 -17.51
N LEU A 170 11.05 1.86 -18.06
CA LEU A 170 12.02 0.78 -18.21
C LEU A 170 13.06 1.10 -19.28
N ASP A 171 12.63 1.69 -20.40
CA ASP A 171 13.52 2.19 -21.44
C ASP A 171 14.49 3.23 -20.87
N SER A 172 13.98 4.21 -20.12
CA SER A 172 14.81 5.19 -19.42
C SER A 172 15.78 4.51 -18.45
N ALA A 173 15.37 3.48 -17.73
CA ALA A 173 16.27 2.75 -16.82
C ALA A 173 17.40 2.03 -17.58
N MET A 174 17.10 1.43 -18.74
CA MET A 174 18.11 0.82 -19.62
C MET A 174 19.08 1.86 -20.20
N GLU A 175 18.56 3.00 -20.66
CA GLU A 175 19.37 4.10 -21.20
C GLU A 175 20.35 4.69 -20.16
N HIS A 176 19.94 4.74 -18.89
CA HIS A 176 20.74 5.30 -17.79
C HIS A 176 21.48 4.23 -16.97
N GLU A 177 21.46 2.96 -17.40
CA GLU A 177 22.08 1.82 -16.73
C GLU A 177 21.63 1.67 -15.25
N TYR A 178 20.39 2.04 -14.94
CA TYR A 178 19.80 1.82 -13.62
C TYR A 178 19.44 0.34 -13.45
N SER A 179 19.80 -0.22 -12.29
CA SER A 179 19.42 -1.58 -11.95
C SER A 179 17.95 -1.67 -11.60
N VAL A 180 17.27 -2.64 -12.18
CA VAL A 180 15.94 -3.09 -11.74
C VAL A 180 16.15 -4.39 -10.98
N ASN A 181 15.64 -4.46 -9.75
CA ASN A 181 15.83 -5.65 -8.93
C ASN A 181 15.02 -6.84 -9.47
N THR A 182 15.46 -8.05 -9.18
CA THR A 182 14.84 -9.28 -9.71
C THR A 182 13.40 -9.48 -9.25
N GLU A 183 13.04 -9.02 -8.04
CA GLU A 183 11.68 -9.14 -7.52
C GLU A 183 10.70 -8.28 -8.34
N GLU A 184 11.09 -7.04 -8.65
CA GLU A 184 10.34 -6.13 -9.51
C GLU A 184 10.21 -6.70 -10.93
N LEU A 185 11.30 -7.23 -11.50
CA LEU A 185 11.27 -7.83 -12.84
C LEU A 185 10.32 -9.03 -12.91
N SER A 186 10.39 -9.96 -11.95
CA SER A 186 9.47 -11.10 -11.89
C SER A 186 8.02 -10.63 -11.77
N ALA A 187 7.77 -9.67 -10.88
CA ALA A 187 6.43 -9.15 -10.66
C ALA A 187 5.89 -8.30 -11.83
N LEU A 188 6.77 -7.75 -12.68
CA LEU A 188 6.39 -7.10 -13.94
C LEU A 188 5.99 -8.13 -15.00
N ILE A 189 6.74 -9.24 -15.10
CA ILE A 189 6.43 -10.35 -16.02
C ILE A 189 5.06 -10.94 -15.68
N ASP A 190 4.84 -11.31 -14.42
CA ASP A 190 3.57 -11.91 -13.99
C ASP A 190 2.37 -11.00 -14.32
N ARG A 191 2.50 -9.69 -14.08
CA ARG A 191 1.44 -8.70 -14.36
C ARG A 191 1.23 -8.48 -15.85
N GLN A 192 2.28 -8.54 -16.66
CA GLN A 192 2.18 -8.40 -18.10
C GLN A 192 1.47 -9.61 -18.70
N GLU A 193 1.79 -10.83 -18.27
CA GLU A 193 1.09 -12.05 -18.70
C GLU A 193 -0.40 -12.04 -18.30
N GLU A 194 -0.71 -11.59 -17.08
CA GLU A 194 -2.10 -11.44 -16.63
C GLU A 194 -2.87 -10.43 -17.51
N LEU A 195 -2.25 -9.27 -17.80
CA LEU A 195 -2.85 -8.24 -18.63
C LEU A 195 -3.13 -8.74 -20.06
N GLU A 196 -2.19 -9.48 -20.66
CA GLU A 196 -2.38 -10.09 -21.98
C GLU A 196 -3.57 -11.05 -21.98
N GLY A 197 -3.67 -11.90 -20.95
CA GLY A 197 -4.79 -12.84 -20.79
C GLY A 197 -6.15 -12.14 -20.69
N GLU A 198 -6.25 -11.03 -19.94
CA GLU A 198 -7.50 -10.26 -19.86
C GLU A 198 -7.82 -9.51 -21.16
N LEU A 199 -6.81 -8.98 -21.87
CA LEU A 199 -7.01 -8.33 -23.16
C LEU A 199 -7.51 -9.29 -24.24
N ASP A 200 -7.02 -10.54 -24.24
CA ASP A 200 -7.51 -11.60 -25.12
C ASP A 200 -8.99 -11.93 -24.83
N ARG A 201 -9.36 -12.08 -23.56
CA ARG A 201 -10.77 -12.30 -23.17
C ARG A 201 -11.68 -11.14 -23.58
N LEU A 202 -11.21 -9.90 -23.38
CA LEU A 202 -11.94 -8.71 -23.80
C LEU A 202 -12.17 -8.71 -25.31
N ARG A 203 -11.15 -9.07 -26.10
CA ARG A 203 -11.27 -9.18 -27.56
C ARG A 203 -12.34 -10.20 -27.96
N ASP A 204 -12.34 -11.37 -27.32
CA ASP A 204 -13.37 -12.40 -27.58
C ASP A 204 -14.78 -11.87 -27.29
N GLN A 205 -14.97 -11.14 -26.17
CA GLN A 205 -16.25 -10.52 -25.81
C GLN A 205 -16.68 -9.45 -26.83
N ILE A 206 -15.75 -8.61 -27.30
CA ILE A 206 -16.04 -7.61 -28.34
C ILE A 206 -16.46 -8.29 -29.65
N ASP A 207 -15.78 -9.37 -30.05
CA ASP A 207 -16.12 -10.12 -31.26
C ASP A 207 -17.47 -10.85 -31.13
N GLU A 208 -17.83 -11.33 -29.94
CA GLU A 208 -19.17 -11.87 -29.65
C GLU A 208 -20.26 -10.79 -29.75
N LEU A 209 -20.04 -9.61 -29.14
CA LEU A 209 -20.98 -8.48 -29.22
C LEU A 209 -21.17 -8.02 -30.67
N ARG A 210 -20.12 -8.00 -31.49
CA ARG A 210 -20.20 -7.69 -32.92
C ARG A 210 -21.02 -8.69 -33.74
N ARG A 211 -21.08 -9.95 -33.30
CA ARG A 211 -21.84 -11.03 -33.96
C ARG A 211 -23.27 -11.15 -33.45
N THR A 212 -23.56 -10.54 -32.30
CA THR A 212 -24.91 -10.52 -31.72
C THR A 212 -25.75 -9.49 -32.47
N PRO A 213 -26.84 -9.87 -33.13
CA PRO A 213 -27.72 -8.90 -33.77
C PRO A 213 -28.27 -7.95 -32.72
N VAL A 214 -28.10 -6.64 -32.94
CA VAL A 214 -28.88 -5.62 -32.23
C VAL A 214 -30.32 -5.73 -32.75
N ASP A 215 -31.16 -6.46 -32.03
CA ASP A 215 -32.60 -6.38 -32.25
C ASP A 215 -33.08 -5.03 -31.71
N GLY A 216 -33.32 -4.05 -32.60
CA GLY A 216 -33.89 -2.76 -32.21
C GLY A 216 -34.22 -1.83 -33.38
N ASP A 217 -35.52 -1.75 -33.67
CA ASP A 217 -36.37 -0.70 -34.32
C ASP A 217 -35.81 0.29 -35.37
#